data_AF-A0A512DZM4-F1
#
_entry.id   AF-A0A512DZM4-F1
#
_cell.length_a   1.000
_cell.length_b   1.000
_cell.length_c   1.000
_cell.angle_alpha   90.00
_cell.angle_beta   90.00
_cell.angle_gamma   90.00
#
_symmetry.space_group_name_H-M   'P 1'
#
loop_
_entity.id
_entity.type
_entity.pdbx_description
1 polymer ?
#
loop_
_entity_poly.entity_id
_entity_poly.type
_entity_poly.pdbx_seq_one_letter_code
_entity_poly.pdbx_strand_id
1 'polypeptide(L)'
;MTIGEIHRGIVKVQPDQPALALALRQWMCEIEDLGRGRIISVDSTVACRWAELRHTHPQRGLIDLLIAATASIHGMVMVTRNIRDFVDLEVSLLNPFAPL
;
A
#
# COMPACT_ATOMS: atom_id res chain seq x y z
N MET A 1 2.85 2.73 -3.79
CA MET A 1 3.65 2.31 -2.62
C MET A 1 3.69 0.80 -2.42
N THR A 2 2.54 0.11 -2.42
CA THR A 2 2.43 -1.34 -2.19
C THR A 2 3.37 -2.18 -3.07
N ILE A 3 3.45 -1.89 -4.36
CA ILE A 3 4.39 -2.53 -5.30
C ILE A 3 5.85 -2.40 -4.82
N GLY A 4 6.23 -1.22 -4.32
CA GLY A 4 7.56 -0.98 -3.76
C GLY A 4 7.84 -1.78 -2.49
N GLU A 5 6.85 -1.95 -1.61
CA GLU A 5 6.98 -2.79 -0.41
C GLU A 5 7.18 -4.27 -0.76
N ILE A 6 6.42 -4.77 -1.73
CA ILE A 6 6.60 -6.13 -2.27
C ILE A 6 8.01 -6.30 -2.83
N HIS A 7 8.44 -5.37 -3.69
CA HIS A 7 9.77 -5.41 -4.28
C HIS A 7 10.89 -5.37 -3.23
N ARG A 8 10.74 -4.55 -2.18
CA ARG A 8 11.68 -4.51 -1.06
C ARG A 8 11.76 -5.86 -0.36
N GLY A 9 10.64 -6.53 -0.14
CA GLY A 9 10.59 -7.88 0.43
C GLY A 9 11.38 -8.90 -0.41
N ILE A 10 11.21 -8.84 -1.74
CA ILE A 10 11.95 -9.66 -2.69
C ILE A 10 13.47 -9.40 -2.61
N VAL A 11 13.87 -8.13 -2.63
CA VAL A 11 15.29 -7.74 -2.53
C VAL A 11 15.88 -8.23 -1.21
N LYS A 12 15.12 -8.14 -0.11
CA LYS A 12 15.57 -8.56 1.22
C LYS A 12 15.86 -10.06 1.30
N VAL A 13 15.06 -10.91 0.64
CA VAL A 13 15.19 -12.37 0.72
C VAL A 13 16.19 -12.96 -0.31
N GLN A 14 16.52 -12.19 -1.35
CA GLN A 14 17.41 -12.60 -2.45
C GLN A 14 18.78 -13.17 -2.00
N PRO A 15 19.50 -12.60 -1.01
CA PRO A 15 20.81 -13.13 -0.61
C PRO A 15 20.72 -14.52 0.01
N ASP A 16 19.67 -14.77 0.79
CA ASP A 16 19.51 -16.00 1.57
C ASP A 16 18.79 -17.10 0.78
N GLN A 17 17.80 -16.73 -0.04
CA GLN A 17 16.95 -17.68 -0.77
C GLN A 17 16.70 -17.21 -2.22
N PRO A 18 17.69 -17.34 -3.12
CA PRO A 18 17.60 -16.81 -4.48
C PRO A 18 16.50 -17.46 -5.32
N ALA A 19 16.21 -18.75 -5.10
CA ALA A 19 15.11 -19.44 -5.79
C ALA A 19 13.73 -18.89 -5.39
N LEU A 20 13.52 -18.63 -4.09
CA LEU A 20 12.29 -18.01 -3.60
C LEU A 20 12.15 -16.58 -4.14
N ALA A 21 13.24 -15.81 -4.13
CA ALA A 21 13.23 -14.46 -4.67
C ALA A 21 12.87 -14.43 -6.16
N LEU A 22 13.37 -15.38 -6.97
CA LEU A 22 13.00 -15.51 -8.37
C LEU A 22 11.50 -15.82 -8.53
N ALA A 23 10.96 -16.77 -7.76
CA ALA A 23 9.53 -17.10 -7.77
C ALA A 23 8.66 -15.89 -7.38
N LEU A 24 9.06 -15.12 -6.36
CA LEU A 24 8.35 -13.91 -5.96
C LEU A 24 8.42 -12.79 -7.00
N ARG A 25 9.51 -12.67 -7.76
CA ARG A 25 9.58 -11.73 -8.90
C ARG A 25 8.60 -12.11 -9.99
N GLN A 26 8.52 -13.39 -10.33
CA GLN A 26 7.57 -13.87 -11.33
C GLN A 26 6.13 -13.60 -10.89
N TRP A 27 5.81 -13.93 -9.64
CA TRP A 27 4.51 -13.63 -9.04
C TRP A 27 4.20 -12.12 -9.03
N MET A 28 5.18 -11.27 -8.72
CA MET A 28 4.99 -9.82 -8.75
C MET A 28 4.63 -9.32 -10.15
N CYS A 29 5.27 -9.84 -11.21
CA CYS A 29 4.90 -9.50 -12.59
C CYS A 29 3.44 -9.88 -12.90
N GLU A 30 2.97 -11.03 -12.45
CA GLU A 30 1.57 -11.45 -12.61
C GLU A 30 0.60 -10.49 -11.90
N ILE A 31 0.93 -10.04 -10.69
CA ILE A 31 0.14 -9.05 -9.95
C ILE A 31 0.11 -7.71 -10.70
N GLU A 32 1.25 -7.25 -11.23
CA GLU A 32 1.32 -6.01 -12.00
C GLU A 32 0.50 -6.10 -13.29
N ASP A 33 0.53 -7.24 -13.96
CA ASP A 33 -0.28 -7.50 -15.16
C ASP A 33 -1.78 -7.54 -14.84
N LEU A 34 -2.19 -8.18 -13.74
CA LEU A 34 -3.58 -8.15 -13.26
C LEU A 34 -4.02 -6.73 -12.85
N GLY A 35 -3.08 -5.94 -12.34
CA GLY A 35 -3.27 -4.55 -11.94
C GLY A 35 -3.14 -3.54 -13.09
N ARG A 36 -2.91 -3.96 -14.33
CA ARG A 36 -2.63 -3.06 -15.46
C ARG A 36 -3.69 -1.96 -15.59
N GLY A 37 -3.24 -0.72 -15.69
CA GLY A 37 -4.12 0.47 -15.75
C GLY A 37 -4.80 0.83 -14.43
N ARG A 38 -4.54 0.09 -13.34
CA ARG A 38 -5.10 0.31 -11.99
C ARG A 38 -4.02 0.46 -10.92
N ILE A 39 -2.74 0.46 -11.29
CA ILE A 39 -1.64 0.83 -10.39
C ILE A 39 -1.60 2.35 -10.30
N ILE A 40 -1.90 2.88 -9.11
CA ILE A 40 -1.98 4.32 -8.88
C ILE A 40 -0.62 4.84 -8.41
N SER A 41 -0.11 5.84 -9.14
CA SER A 41 1.11 6.56 -8.81
C SER A 41 0.89 7.54 -7.65
N VAL A 42 1.96 7.86 -6.94
CA VAL A 42 1.97 8.97 -5.97
C VAL A 42 2.39 10.22 -6.72
N ASP A 43 1.44 11.12 -6.97
CA ASP A 43 1.69 12.43 -7.56
C ASP A 43 1.77 13.55 -6.50
N SER A 44 1.87 14.80 -6.95
CA SER A 44 1.93 15.96 -6.05
C SER A 44 0.67 16.13 -5.21
N THR A 45 -0.51 15.83 -5.74
CA THR A 45 -1.78 15.92 -5.01
C THR A 45 -1.82 14.91 -3.87
N VAL A 46 -1.44 13.66 -4.14
CA VAL A 46 -1.29 12.62 -3.11
C VAL A 46 -0.24 13.02 -2.08
N ALA A 47 0.90 13.57 -2.51
CA ALA A 47 1.98 13.98 -1.62
C ALA A 47 1.57 15.13 -0.67
N CYS A 48 0.81 16.12 -1.14
CA CYS A 48 0.28 17.18 -0.28
C CYS A 48 -0.69 16.63 0.77
N ARG A 49 -1.65 15.79 0.36
CA ARG A 49 -2.59 15.16 1.31
C ARG A 49 -1.87 14.29 2.33
N TRP A 50 -0.84 13.55 1.91
CA TRP A 50 0.01 12.80 2.81
C TRP A 50 0.70 13.69 3.85
N ALA A 51 1.19 14.87 3.46
CA ALA A 51 1.84 15.79 4.39
C ALA A 51 0.86 16.30 5.46
N GLU A 52 -0.39 16.61 5.09
CA GLU A 52 -1.47 16.97 6.02
C GLU A 52 -1.74 15.82 7.01
N LEU A 53 -1.96 14.61 6.50
CA LEU A 53 -2.20 13.44 7.35
C LEU A 53 -1.01 13.15 8.27
N ARG A 54 0.23 13.35 7.78
CA ARG A 54 1.45 13.17 8.58
C ARG A 54 1.57 14.19 9.69
N HIS A 55 1.19 15.43 9.45
CA HIS A 55 1.17 16.47 10.47
C HIS A 55 0.16 16.14 11.58
N THR A 56 -1.04 15.70 11.20
CA THR A 56 -2.10 15.35 12.16
C THR A 56 -1.83 14.04 12.89
N HIS A 57 -1.18 13.07 12.25
CA HIS A 57 -0.92 11.72 12.79
C HIS A 57 0.58 11.36 12.76
N PRO A 58 1.46 12.11 13.46
CA PRO A 58 2.92 11.99 13.35
C PRO A 58 3.47 10.62 13.78
N GLN A 59 2.76 9.89 14.62
CA GLN A 59 3.12 8.57 15.12
C GLN A 59 2.88 7.42 14.13
N ARG A 60 2.16 7.64 13.03
CA ARG A 60 1.79 6.56 12.09
C ARG A 60 2.91 6.20 11.12
N GLY A 61 2.81 5.04 10.48
CA GLY A 61 3.73 4.60 9.44
C GLY A 61 3.73 5.57 8.25
N LEU A 62 4.92 5.93 7.75
CA LEU A 62 5.03 6.83 6.59
C LEU A 62 4.32 6.28 5.35
N ILE A 63 4.47 4.98 5.11
CA ILE A 63 3.89 4.29 3.95
C ILE A 63 2.38 4.12 4.12
N ASP A 64 1.91 3.77 5.32
CA ASP A 64 0.48 3.64 5.64
C ASP A 64 -0.28 4.94 5.35
N LEU A 65 0.27 6.07 5.82
CA LEU A 65 -0.30 7.38 5.55
C LEU A 65 -0.29 7.71 4.05
N LEU A 66 0.71 7.24 3.30
CA LEU A 66 0.80 7.51 1.88
C LEU A 66 -0.26 6.72 1.11
N ILE A 67 -0.52 5.47 1.51
CA ILE A 67 -1.61 4.64 0.96
C ILE A 67 -2.97 5.25 1.31
N ALA A 68 -3.16 5.69 2.57
CA ALA A 68 -4.39 6.36 3.00
C ALA A 68 -4.63 7.66 2.22
N ALA A 69 -3.59 8.47 2.00
CA ALA A 69 -3.67 9.69 1.19
C ALA A 69 -4.07 9.37 -0.26
N THR A 70 -3.47 8.35 -0.88
CA THR A 70 -3.87 7.90 -2.22
C THR A 70 -5.35 7.51 -2.25
N ALA A 71 -5.79 6.68 -1.32
CA ALA A 71 -7.18 6.23 -1.29
C ALA A 71 -8.17 7.40 -1.07
N SER A 72 -7.83 8.34 -0.19
CA SER A 72 -8.65 9.53 0.09
C SER A 72 -8.77 10.44 -1.14
N ILE A 73 -7.67 10.75 -1.83
CA ILE A 73 -7.67 11.62 -3.03
C ILE A 73 -8.48 11.02 -4.18
N HIS A 74 -8.43 9.69 -4.35
CA HIS A 74 -9.12 9.02 -5.44
C HIS A 74 -10.51 8.47 -5.06
N GLY A 75 -11.02 8.76 -3.87
CA GLY A 75 -12.33 8.27 -3.40
C GLY A 75 -12.42 6.75 -3.34
N MET A 76 -11.30 6.07 -3.08
CA MET A 76 -11.21 4.61 -3.05
C MET A 76 -11.46 4.05 -1.64
N VAL A 77 -11.86 2.78 -1.59
CA VAL A 77 -11.93 2.00 -0.35
C VAL A 77 -10.59 1.34 -0.10
N MET A 78 -9.98 1.62 1.05
CA MET A 78 -8.76 0.96 1.48
C MET A 78 -9.09 -0.41 2.09
N VAL A 79 -8.62 -1.45 1.41
CA VAL A 79 -8.81 -2.84 1.83
C VAL A 79 -7.63 -3.25 2.71
N THR A 80 -7.88 -3.52 3.99
CA THR A 80 -6.83 -3.88 4.95
C THR A 80 -7.35 -4.79 6.07
N ARG A 81 -6.51 -5.70 6.54
CA ARG A 81 -6.82 -6.50 7.73
C ARG A 81 -6.82 -5.64 9.00
N ASN A 82 -5.93 -4.64 9.09
CA ASN A 82 -5.78 -3.84 10.30
C ASN A 82 -6.49 -2.49 10.19
N ILE A 83 -7.82 -2.52 10.17
CA ILE A 83 -8.66 -1.32 10.08
C ILE A 83 -8.33 -0.29 11.18
N ARG A 84 -7.97 -0.74 12.38
CA ARG A 84 -7.71 0.11 13.56
C ARG A 84 -6.64 1.17 13.31
N ASP A 85 -5.69 0.89 12.43
CA ASP A 85 -4.60 1.81 12.09
C ASP A 85 -5.03 2.91 11.10
N PHE A 86 -6.31 2.96 10.71
CA PHE A 86 -6.82 3.87 9.68
C PHE A 86 -8.19 4.50 9.99
N VAL A 87 -8.86 4.12 11.08
CA VAL A 87 -10.27 4.50 11.39
C VAL A 87 -10.56 6.00 11.41
N ASP A 88 -9.56 6.82 11.69
CA ASP A 88 -9.59 8.28 11.84
C ASP A 88 -8.96 9.02 10.64
N LEU A 89 -8.56 8.32 9.56
CA LEU A 89 -7.87 8.92 8.41
C LEU A 89 -8.80 9.36 7.26
N GLU A 90 -10.08 9.62 7.54
CA GLU A 90 -11.08 10.07 6.56
C GLU A 90 -11.07 9.26 5.25
N VAL A 91 -10.92 7.94 5.36
CA VAL A 91 -10.86 7.00 4.24
C VAL A 91 -11.85 5.87 4.47
N SER A 92 -12.51 5.41 3.40
CA SER A 92 -13.40 4.24 3.50
C SER A 92 -12.57 2.97 3.71
N LEU A 93 -12.99 2.12 4.65
CA LEU A 93 -12.23 0.91 5.05
C LEU A 93 -13.04 -0.36 4.81
N LEU A 94 -12.36 -1.41 4.34
CA LEU A 94 -12.92 -2.75 4.22
C LEU A 94 -11.92 -3.79 4.77
N ASN A 95 -12.36 -4.64 5.69
CA ASN A 95 -11.58 -5.79 6.14
C ASN A 95 -12.09 -7.05 5.44
N PRO A 96 -11.33 -7.62 4.50
CA PRO A 96 -11.77 -8.79 3.75
C PRO A 96 -11.72 -10.09 4.57
N PHE A 97 -11.21 -10.04 5.80
CA PHE A 97 -11.15 -11.16 6.73
C PHE A 97 -12.19 -11.08 7.86
N ALA A 98 -13.01 -10.02 7.88
CA ALA A 98 -14.14 -9.97 8.81
C ALA A 98 -15.15 -11.06 8.43
N PRO A 99 -15.82 -11.69 9.42
CA PRO A 99 -16.90 -12.63 9.13
C PRO A 99 -18.01 -11.92 8.32
N LEU A 100 -18.64 -12.69 7.42
CA LEU A 100 -19.81 -12.27 6.65
C LEU A 100 -21.03 -12.06 7.55
#